data_AF-A0A4Q9V029-F1
#
_entry.id   AF-A0A4Q9V029-F1
#
_cell.length_a   1.000
_cell.length_b   1.000
_cell.length_c   1.000
_cell.angle_alpha   90.00
_cell.angle_beta   90.00
_cell.angle_gamma   90.00
#
_symmetry.space_group_name_H-M   'P 1'
#
loop_
_entity.id
_entity.type
_entity.pdbx_description
1 polymer ?
#
loop_
_entity_poly.entity_id
_entity_poly.type
_entity_poly.pdbx_seq_one_letter_code
_entity_poly.pdbx_strand_id
1 'polypeptide(L)'
;MFLWGISLIVECDSAAHHSQYDRYRNDRRRDLAALALGYHVIRLSYEQIWDTWDETQKVLSNTLKARIHHQLTRVPVASRR
;
A
#
# COMPACT_ATOMS: atom_id res chain seq x y z
N MET A 1 8.71 -5.98 1.99
CA MET A 1 7.24 -6.03 2.01
C MET A 1 6.81 -6.66 3.31
N PHE A 2 6.05 -5.93 4.12
CA PHE A 2 5.54 -6.42 5.40
C PHE A 2 4.00 -6.35 5.36
N LEU A 3 3.34 -7.39 5.85
CA LEU A 3 1.90 -7.45 6.01
C LEU A 3 1.55 -7.05 7.45
N TRP A 4 0.64 -6.09 7.63
CA TRP A 4 0.14 -5.70 8.94
C TRP A 4 -1.38 -5.90 9.01
N GLY A 5 -1.86 -6.69 9.98
CA GLY A 5 -3.28 -6.99 10.13
C GLY A 5 -3.76 -7.99 9.08
N ILE A 6 -4.96 -7.78 8.54
CA ILE A 6 -5.61 -8.71 7.60
C ILE A 6 -5.45 -8.26 6.13
N SER A 7 -5.32 -6.95 5.89
CA SER A 7 -5.38 -6.39 4.54
C SER A 7 -4.45 -5.20 4.25
N LEU A 8 -3.46 -4.88 5.09
CA LEU A 8 -2.53 -3.76 4.83
C LEU A 8 -1.14 -4.23 4.41
N ILE A 9 -0.70 -3.81 3.23
CA ILE A 9 0.65 -4.03 2.71
C ILE A 9 1.43 -2.73 2.84
N VAL A 10 2.59 -2.77 3.49
CA VAL A 10 3.52 -1.62 3.56
C VAL A 10 4.77 -1.93 2.75
N GLU A 11 5.06 -1.07 1.78
CA GLU A 11 6.24 -1.12 0.92
C GLU A 11 7.13 0.10 1.18
N CYS A 12 8.43 -0.13 1.32
CA CYS A 12 9.44 0.91 1.39
C CYS A 12 10.08 1.01 0.01
N ASP A 13 9.92 2.16 -0.65
CA ASP A 13 10.52 2.44 -1.93
C ASP A 13 11.81 3.25 -1.70
N SER A 14 12.95 2.58 -1.91
CA SER A 14 14.23 3.27 -2.01
C SER A 14 14.43 3.70 -3.46
N ALA A 15 14.44 5.02 -3.69
CA ALA A 15 14.57 5.62 -5.02
C ALA A 15 15.91 5.33 -5.76
N ALA A 16 16.73 4.41 -5.23
CA ALA A 16 18.07 4.13 -5.72
C ALA A 16 18.09 2.87 -6.62
N HIS A 17 17.81 3.06 -7.91
CA HIS A 17 18.45 2.43 -9.09
C HIS A 17 17.48 1.95 -10.20
N HIS A 18 17.62 2.63 -11.35
CA HIS A 18 17.40 2.26 -12.77
C HIS A 18 16.18 1.41 -13.20
N SER A 19 15.54 1.87 -14.28
CA SER A 19 14.30 1.40 -14.97
C SER A 19 12.96 1.87 -14.37
N GLN A 20 12.84 3.18 -14.14
CA GLN A 20 11.65 3.81 -13.54
C GLN A 20 10.34 3.46 -14.25
N TYR A 21 10.32 3.29 -15.58
CA TYR A 21 9.08 3.04 -16.32
C TYR A 21 8.51 1.63 -16.15
N ASP A 22 9.33 0.59 -16.30
CA ASP A 22 8.85 -0.80 -16.18
C ASP A 22 8.51 -1.18 -14.75
N ARG A 23 9.28 -0.67 -13.78
CA ARG A 23 8.94 -0.81 -12.36
C ARG A 23 7.63 -0.09 -12.04
N TYR A 24 7.46 1.13 -12.51
CA TYR A 24 6.21 1.88 -12.32
C TYR A 24 4.99 1.12 -12.86
N ARG A 25 5.07 0.54 -14.07
CA ARG A 25 3.96 -0.26 -14.63
C ARG A 25 3.68 -1.52 -13.82
N ASN A 26 4.72 -2.23 -13.39
CA ASN A 26 4.55 -3.46 -12.61
C ASN A 26 3.99 -3.16 -11.22
N ASP A 27 4.41 -2.07 -10.61
CA ASP A 27 3.93 -1.62 -9.31
C ASP A 27 2.46 -1.20 -9.37
N ARG A 28 2.05 -0.42 -10.38
CA ARG A 28 0.63 -0.15 -10.61
C ARG A 28 -0.20 -1.42 -10.84
N ARG A 29 0.35 -2.40 -11.55
CA ARG A 29 -0.31 -3.70 -11.78
C ARG A 29 -0.49 -4.47 -10.46
N ARG A 30 0.51 -4.45 -9.58
CA ARG A 30 0.45 -5.09 -8.25
C ARG A 30 -0.53 -4.38 -7.34
N ASP A 31 -0.48 -3.04 -7.30
CA ASP A 31 -1.39 -2.24 -6.48
C ASP A 31 -2.85 -2.46 -6.90
N LEU A 32 -3.12 -2.56 -8.21
CA LEU A 32 -4.45 -2.86 -8.73
C LEU A 32 -4.91 -4.28 -8.35
N ALA A 33 -4.02 -5.27 -8.42
CA ALA A 33 -4.33 -6.64 -8.02
C ALA A 33 -4.58 -6.75 -6.50
N ALA A 34 -3.79 -6.05 -5.70
CA ALA A 34 -3.96 -5.96 -4.25
C ALA A 34 -5.31 -5.34 -3.89
N LEU A 35 -5.68 -4.24 -4.55
CA LEU A 35 -6.98 -3.59 -4.37
C LEU A 35 -8.15 -4.53 -4.72
N ALA A 36 -8.06 -5.27 -5.83
CA ALA A 36 -9.09 -6.23 -6.24
C ALA A 36 -9.30 -7.37 -5.22
N LEU A 37 -8.25 -7.68 -4.46
CA LEU A 37 -8.26 -8.68 -3.40
C LEU A 37 -8.65 -8.08 -2.02
N GLY A 38 -8.97 -6.79 -1.96
CA GLY A 38 -9.36 -6.09 -0.73
C GLY A 38 -8.18 -5.65 0.15
N TYR A 39 -6.95 -5.69 -0.39
CA TYR A 39 -5.76 -5.17 0.28
C TYR A 39 -5.58 -3.68 -0.01
N HIS A 40 -5.14 -2.95 1.01
CA HIS A 40 -4.69 -1.56 0.90
C HIS A 40 -3.16 -1.54 0.90
N VAL A 41 -2.57 -0.80 -0.03
CA VAL A 41 -1.12 -0.66 -0.15
C VAL A 41 -0.71 0.74 0.29
N ILE A 42 0.23 0.85 1.22
CA ILE A 42 0.90 2.10 1.58
C ILE A 42 2.35 2.00 1.14
N ARG A 43 2.76 2.91 0.25
CA ARG A 43 4.15 3.05 -0.20
C ARG A 43 4.78 4.22 0.55
N LEU A 44 5.89 3.96 1.23
CA LEU A 44 6.69 4.96 1.93
C LEU A 44 8.01 5.15 1.19
N SER A 45 8.36 6.39 0.87
CA SER A 45 9.67 6.70 0.32
C SER A 45 10.76 6.67 1.40
N TYR A 46 12.01 6.59 0.98
CA TYR A 46 13.16 6.76 1.88
C TYR A 46 13.08 8.05 2.70
N GLU A 47 12.77 9.19 2.07
CA GLU A 47 12.64 10.50 2.74
C GLU A 47 11.51 10.51 3.77
N GLN A 48 10.40 9.78 3.51
CA GLN A 48 9.30 9.65 4.48
C GLN A 48 9.71 8.87 5.73
N ILE A 49 10.61 7.90 5.57
CA ILE A 49 11.08 7.09 6.68
C ILE A 49 12.21 7.78 7.44
N TRP A 50 13.12 8.46 6.74
CA TRP A 50 14.32 9.02 7.35
C TRP A 50 14.25 10.50 7.67
N ASP A 51 13.64 11.30 6.80
CA ASP A 51 13.68 12.77 6.91
C ASP A 51 12.40 13.33 7.54
N THR A 52 11.27 12.66 7.36
CA THR A 52 9.94 13.12 7.79
C THR A 52 9.16 12.05 8.55
N TRP A 53 9.87 11.31 9.40
CA TRP A 53 9.30 10.19 10.14
C TRP A 53 8.14 10.60 11.04
N ASP A 54 8.26 11.70 11.78
CA ASP A 54 7.23 12.15 12.71
C ASP A 54 5.90 12.51 12.01
N GLU A 55 5.97 13.16 10.85
CA GLU A 55 4.81 13.44 9.99
C GLU A 55 4.23 12.13 9.44
N THR A 56 5.09 11.26 8.93
CA THR A 56 4.71 9.96 8.37
C THR A 56 3.99 9.11 9.42
N GLN A 57 4.49 9.07 10.66
CA GLN A 57 3.84 8.37 11.76
C GLN A 57 2.46 8.91 12.09
N LYS A 58 2.25 10.24 12.05
CA LYS A 58 0.93 10.84 12.29
C LYS A 58 -0.08 10.39 11.22
N VAL A 59 0.33 10.41 9.95
CA VAL A 59 -0.52 9.98 8.84
C VAL A 59 -0.85 8.48 8.93
N LEU A 60 0.17 7.65 9.21
CA LEU A 60 -0.02 6.21 9.41
C LEU A 60 -0.95 5.94 10.60
N SER A 61 -0.75 6.61 11.73
CA SER A 61 -1.60 6.46 12.91
C SER A 61 -3.06 6.81 12.62
N ASN A 62 -3.31 7.90 11.89
CA ASN A 62 -4.66 8.28 11.49
C ASN A 62 -5.30 7.26 10.54
N THR A 63 -4.52 6.74 9.58
CA THR A 63 -4.96 5.71 8.64
C THR A 63 -5.29 4.40 9.35
N LEU A 64 -4.49 4.02 10.35
CA LEU A 64 -4.75 2.85 11.19
C LEU A 64 -5.98 3.06 12.08
N LYS A 65 -6.15 4.24 12.70
CA LYS A 65 -7.33 4.58 13.50
C LYS A 65 -8.63 4.57 12.69
N ALA A 66 -8.57 4.88 11.40
CA ALA A 66 -9.69 4.74 10.48
C ALA A 66 -10.12 3.27 10.23
N ARG A 67 -9.37 2.28 10.76
CA ARG A 67 -9.63 0.82 10.68
C ARG A 67 -9.83 0.27 9.27
N ILE A 68 -9.34 0.98 8.26
CA ILE A 68 -9.41 0.58 6.86
C ILE A 68 -8.74 -0.79 6.63
N HIS A 69 -7.78 -1.17 7.48
CA HIS A 69 -7.04 -2.43 7.44
C HIS A 69 -7.66 -3.62 8.21
N HIS A 70 -8.79 -3.41 8.90
CA HIS A 70 -9.50 -4.47 9.64
C HIS A 70 -10.65 -5.10 8.85
N GLN A 71 -10.97 -4.55 7.68
CA GLN A 71 -11.98 -5.11 6.79
C GLN A 71 -11.28 -5.56 5.50
N LEU A 72 -11.37 -6.85 5.20
CA LEU A 72 -11.26 -7.28 3.81
C LEU A 72 -12.48 -6.68 3.12
N THR A 73 -12.27 -5.60 2.38
CA THR A 73 -13.31 -5.05 1.52
C THR A 73 -13.61 -6.14 0.50
N ARG A 74 -14.67 -6.93 0.74
CA ARG A 74 -15.14 -7.91 -0.23
C ARG A 74 -15.55 -7.13 -1.47
N VAL A 75 -14.69 -7.14 -2.49
CA VAL A 75 -15.09 -6.68 -3.81
C VAL A 75 -16.23 -7.61 -4.23
N PRO A 76 -17.44 -7.09 -4.50
CA PRO A 76 -18.51 -7.91 -5.02
C PRO A 76 -18.02 -8.46 -6.35
N VAL A 77 -17.71 -9.76 -6.41
CA VAL A 77 -17.51 -10.43 -7.68
C VAL A 77 -18.86 -10.34 -8.39
N ALA A 78 -18.93 -9.53 -9.45
CA ALA A 78 -20.08 -9.50 -10.31
C ALA A 78 -20.36 -10.94 -10.76
N SER A 79 -21.45 -11.52 -10.27
CA SER A 79 -21.88 -12.85 -10.65
C SER A 79 -22.09 -12.83 -12.16
N ARG A 80 -21.20 -13.50 -12.91
CA ARG A 80 -21.46 -13.83 -14.31
C ARG A 80 -22.71 -14.70 -14.33
N ARG A 81 -23.82 -14.13 -14.80
CA ARG A 81 -24.96 -14.88 -15.33
C ARG A 81 -24.66 -15.22 -16.78
#